data_AF-A0A3S3IBC7-F1
#
_entry.id   AF-A0A3S3IBC7-F1
#
_cell.length_a   1.000
_cell.length_b   1.000
_cell.length_c   1.000
_cell.angle_alpha   90.00
_cell.angle_beta   90.00
_cell.angle_gamma   90.00
#
_symmetry.space_group_name_H-M   'P 1'
#
loop_
_entity.id
_entity.type
_entity.pdbx_description
1 polymer ?
#
loop_
_entity_poly.entity_id
_entity_poly.type
_entity_poly.pdbx_seq_one_letter_code
_entity_poly.pdbx_strand_id
1 'polypeptide(L)'
;MSRHEFVHELESTADHIADASRADLQVLLRRAAVLLRNVGGLGLDPHTDEVLSGLAAEMGKAKPDLVETIIGEWLVANAYLPLPHEMDEDSAVDGSA
;
A
#
# COMPACT_ATOMS: atom_id res chain seq x y z
N MET A 1 -16.73 -10.65 1.97
CA MET A 1 -16.41 -10.17 3.32
C MET A 1 -15.19 -9.27 3.22
N SER A 2 -15.32 -8.01 3.58
CA SER A 2 -14.23 -7.04 3.63
C SER A 2 -13.33 -7.29 4.85
N ARG A 3 -12.12 -6.73 4.84
CA ARG A 3 -11.21 -6.79 6.01
C ARG A 3 -11.86 -6.22 7.26
N HIS A 4 -12.63 -5.14 7.12
CA HIS A 4 -13.32 -4.48 8.22
C HIS A 4 -14.41 -5.37 8.83
N GLU A 5 -15.22 -6.03 7.99
CA GLU A 5 -16.23 -6.99 8.44
C GLU A 5 -15.62 -8.17 9.21
N PHE A 6 -14.47 -8.68 8.74
CA PHE A 6 -13.77 -9.77 9.41
C PHE A 6 -13.14 -9.35 10.75
N VAL A 7 -12.62 -8.12 10.83
CA VAL A 7 -12.11 -7.57 12.10
C VAL A 7 -13.25 -7.44 13.12
N HIS A 8 -14.40 -6.93 12.71
CA HIS A 8 -15.58 -6.87 13.58
C HIS A 8 -16.05 -8.26 14.03
N GLU A 9 -16.01 -9.28 13.16
CA GLU A 9 -16.33 -10.67 13.53
C GLU A 9 -15.34 -11.20 14.58
N LEU A 10 -14.05 -10.90 14.46
CA LEU A 10 -13.03 -11.27 15.45
C LEU A 10 -13.26 -10.59 16.79
N GLU A 11 -13.51 -9.28 16.81
CA GLU A 11 -13.78 -8.50 18.03
C GLU A 11 -15.05 -9.00 18.72
N SER A 12 -16.15 -9.12 17.97
CA SER A 12 -17.42 -9.63 18.50
C SER A 12 -17.27 -11.06 19.05
N THR A 13 -16.49 -11.92 18.40
CA THR A 13 -16.25 -13.29 18.89
C THR A 13 -15.36 -13.29 20.13
N ALA A 14 -14.40 -12.38 20.23
CA ALA A 14 -13.56 -12.24 21.42
C ALA A 14 -14.38 -11.78 22.63
N ASP A 15 -15.30 -10.83 22.44
CA ASP A 15 -16.20 -10.33 23.49
C ASP A 15 -17.16 -11.42 24.02
N HIS A 16 -17.52 -12.39 23.16
CA HIS A 16 -18.44 -13.49 23.48
C HIS A 16 -17.76 -14.86 23.45
N ILE A 17 -16.46 -14.92 23.78
CA ILE A 17 -15.64 -16.14 23.59
C ILE A 17 -16.14 -17.35 24.39
N ALA A 18 -16.84 -17.11 25.50
CA ALA A 18 -17.44 -18.17 26.32
C ALA A 18 -18.58 -18.91 25.59
N ASP A 19 -19.25 -18.24 24.66
CA ASP A 19 -20.36 -18.78 23.86
C ASP A 19 -19.87 -19.40 22.54
N ALA A 20 -18.61 -19.15 22.17
CA ALA A 20 -18.04 -19.61 20.91
C ALA A 20 -17.64 -21.10 20.96
N SER A 21 -18.05 -21.87 19.96
CA SER A 21 -17.63 -23.26 19.86
C SER A 21 -16.12 -23.35 19.53
N ARG A 22 -15.45 -24.39 20.06
CA ARG A 22 -14.03 -24.63 19.75
C ARG A 22 -13.79 -24.78 18.23
N ALA A 23 -14.73 -25.37 17.51
CA ALA A 23 -14.62 -25.56 16.07
C ALA A 23 -14.67 -24.22 15.32
N ASP A 24 -15.60 -23.35 15.71
CA ASP A 24 -15.77 -22.02 15.10
C ASP A 24 -14.56 -21.14 15.38
N LEU A 25 -14.06 -21.15 16.62
CA LEU A 25 -12.81 -20.46 16.99
C LEU A 25 -11.63 -20.96 16.14
N GLN A 26 -11.52 -22.27 15.90
CA GLN A 26 -10.43 -22.82 15.10
C GLN A 26 -10.52 -22.39 13.63
N VAL A 27 -11.72 -22.24 13.08
CA VAL A 27 -11.94 -21.71 11.72
C VAL A 27 -11.61 -20.22 11.66
N LEU A 28 -12.10 -19.44 12.63
CA LEU A 28 -11.89 -18.00 12.71
C LEU A 28 -10.40 -17.66 12.82
N LEU A 29 -9.67 -18.35 13.71
CA LEU A 29 -8.23 -18.18 13.89
C LEU A 29 -7.42 -18.56 12.64
N ARG A 30 -7.82 -19.62 11.92
CA ARG A 30 -7.17 -19.98 10.64
C ARG A 30 -7.36 -18.89 9.59
N ARG A 31 -8.57 -18.33 9.49
CA ARG A 31 -8.87 -17.22 8.57
C ARG A 31 -8.04 -15.99 8.94
N ALA A 32 -7.95 -15.67 10.24
CA ALA A 32 -7.13 -14.56 10.73
C ALA A 32 -5.66 -14.76 10.39
N ALA A 33 -5.10 -15.95 10.62
CA ALA A 33 -3.71 -16.27 10.30
C ALA A 33 -3.41 -16.14 8.80
N VAL A 34 -4.34 -16.55 7.93
CA VAL A 34 -4.20 -16.38 6.47
C VAL A 34 -4.22 -14.90 6.10
N LEU A 35 -5.14 -14.12 6.65
CA LEU A 35 -5.22 -12.69 6.38
C LEU A 35 -3.98 -11.95 6.87
N LEU A 36 -3.51 -12.22 8.08
CA LEU A 36 -2.30 -11.63 8.65
C LEU A 36 -1.04 -12.02 7.87
N ARG A 37 -0.90 -13.28 7.45
CA ARG A 37 0.22 -13.71 6.59
C ARG A 37 0.20 -13.01 5.23
N ASN A 38 -0.99 -12.65 4.76
CA ASN A 38 -1.19 -11.96 3.50
C ASN A 38 -1.33 -10.43 3.69
N VAL A 39 -1.02 -9.88 4.87
CA VAL A 39 -0.81 -8.43 5.03
C VAL A 39 0.50 -8.10 4.34
N GLY A 40 0.45 -7.95 3.01
CA GLY A 40 1.51 -7.33 2.23
C GLY A 40 1.34 -5.81 2.29
N GLY A 41 2.39 -5.10 2.68
CA GLY A 41 2.43 -3.64 2.70
C GLY A 41 3.44 -3.09 3.71
N LEU A 42 3.87 -1.86 3.50
CA LEU A 42 4.59 -1.09 4.50
C LEU A 42 3.59 -0.66 5.57
N GLY A 43 3.83 -1.05 6.82
CA GLY A 43 3.07 -0.53 7.96
C GLY A 43 3.44 0.92 8.19
N LEU A 44 2.51 1.83 7.93
CA LEU A 44 2.66 3.25 8.21
C LEU A 44 2.04 3.55 9.58
N ASP A 45 2.58 4.56 10.27
CA ASP A 45 1.88 5.06 11.45
C ASP A 45 0.53 5.69 11.02
N PRO A 46 -0.48 5.73 11.91
CA PRO A 46 -1.81 6.21 11.55
C PRO A 46 -1.82 7.62 10.98
N HIS A 47 -0.98 8.52 11.51
CA HIS A 47 -0.93 9.90 11.05
C HIS A 47 -0.37 10.00 9.62
N THR A 48 0.72 9.29 9.33
CA THR A 48 1.30 9.23 7.98
C THR A 48 0.33 8.60 6.99
N ASP A 49 -0.39 7.56 7.42
CA ASP A 49 -1.40 6.91 6.58
C ASP A 49 -2.55 7.87 6.22
N GLU A 50 -3.03 8.66 7.19
CA GLU A 50 -4.05 9.69 6.98
C GLU A 50 -3.56 10.80 6.04
N VAL A 51 -2.35 11.32 6.25
CA VAL A 51 -1.76 12.36 5.39
C VAL A 51 -1.63 11.88 3.95
N LEU A 52 -1.09 10.68 3.74
CA LEU A 52 -0.96 10.12 2.39
C LEU A 52 -2.31 9.80 1.75
N SER A 53 -3.29 9.36 2.55
CA SER A 53 -4.65 9.10 2.06
C SER A 53 -5.35 10.40 1.65
N GLY A 54 -5.18 11.48 2.42
CA GLY A 54 -5.71 12.81 2.09
C GLY A 54 -5.09 13.37 0.82
N LEU A 55 -3.75 13.31 0.71
CA LEU A 55 -3.04 13.75 -0.48
C LEU A 55 -3.45 12.94 -1.73
N ALA A 56 -3.60 11.61 -1.60
CA ALA A 56 -4.07 10.78 -2.70
C ALA A 56 -5.47 11.17 -3.17
N ALA A 57 -6.37 11.47 -2.22
CA ALA A 57 -7.72 11.94 -2.53
C ALA A 57 -7.72 13.30 -3.23
N GLU A 58 -6.91 14.27 -2.77
CA GLU A 58 -6.76 15.57 -3.42
C GLU A 58 -6.22 15.44 -4.86
N MET A 59 -5.30 14.50 -5.08
CA MET A 59 -4.73 14.22 -6.40
C MET A 59 -5.61 13.31 -7.29
N GLY A 60 -6.72 12.79 -6.76
CA GLY A 60 -7.58 11.83 -7.47
C GLY A 60 -6.89 10.51 -7.82
N LYS A 61 -5.87 10.10 -7.05
CA LYS A 61 -5.09 8.87 -7.27
C LYS A 61 -5.38 7.82 -6.20
N ALA A 62 -5.12 6.56 -6.50
CA ALA A 62 -5.06 5.54 -5.45
C ALA A 62 -3.80 5.77 -4.60
N LYS A 63 -3.90 5.58 -3.28
CA LYS A 63 -2.78 5.74 -2.35
C LYS A 63 -1.54 4.90 -2.74
N PRO A 64 -1.66 3.62 -3.17
CA PRO A 64 -0.51 2.86 -3.64
C PRO A 64 0.21 3.53 -4.83
N ASP A 65 -0.54 4.02 -5.82
CA ASP A 65 0.01 4.70 -7.00
C ASP A 65 0.72 6.01 -6.63
N LEU A 66 0.17 6.75 -5.66
CA LEU A 66 0.82 7.94 -5.11
C LEU A 66 2.15 7.58 -4.44
N VAL A 67 2.16 6.55 -3.59
CA VAL A 67 3.38 6.09 -2.90
C VAL A 67 4.45 5.63 -3.89
N GLU A 68 4.05 4.88 -4.93
CA GLU A 68 4.95 4.47 -6.01
C GLU A 68 5.53 5.68 -6.76
N THR A 69 4.69 6.68 -7.06
CA THR A 69 5.13 7.93 -7.70
C THR A 69 6.16 8.66 -6.82
N ILE A 70 5.85 8.87 -5.54
CA ILE A 70 6.75 9.58 -4.59
C ILE A 70 8.10 8.87 -4.49
N ILE A 71 8.10 7.54 -4.33
CA ILE A 71 9.35 6.76 -4.21
C ILE A 71 10.13 6.81 -5.52
N GLY A 72 9.47 6.66 -6.66
CA GLY A 72 10.11 6.74 -7.98
C GLY A 72 10.78 8.09 -8.22
N GLU A 73 10.05 9.18 -8.00
CA GLU A 73 10.58 10.55 -8.12
C GLU A 73 11.73 10.81 -7.15
N TRP A 74 11.62 10.37 -5.90
CA TRP A 74 12.69 10.49 -4.91
C TRP A 74 13.96 9.74 -5.34
N LEU A 75 13.83 8.51 -5.85
CA LEU A 75 14.96 7.72 -6.33
C LEU A 75 15.65 8.37 -7.53
N VAL A 76 14.88 8.94 -8.46
CA VAL A 76 15.41 9.67 -9.62
C VAL A 76 16.15 10.94 -9.17
N ALA A 77 15.51 11.75 -8.31
CA ALA A 77 16.10 13.00 -7.81
C ALA A 77 17.41 12.79 -7.03
N ASN A 78 17.56 11.63 -6.39
CA ASN A 78 18.75 11.28 -5.60
C ASN A 78 19.74 10.37 -6.35
N ALA A 79 19.59 10.23 -7.68
CA ALA A 79 20.46 9.44 -8.55
C ALA A 79 20.60 7.95 -8.17
N TYR A 80 19.62 7.39 -7.45
CA TYR A 80 19.52 5.95 -7.17
C TYR A 80 18.85 5.18 -8.31
N LEU A 81 18.14 5.88 -9.20
CA LEU A 81 17.71 5.39 -10.51
C LEU A 81 18.37 6.24 -11.61
N PRO A 82 18.74 5.65 -12.76
CA PRO A 82 19.09 6.45 -13.92
C PRO A 82 17.89 7.35 -14.24
N LEU A 83 18.13 8.66 -14.33
CA LEU A 83 17.15 9.60 -14.86
C LEU A 83 16.63 9.03 -16.18
N PRO A 84 15.32 8.88 -16.38
CA PRO A 84 14.78 8.67 -17.71
C PRO A 84 15.29 9.86 -18.53
N HIS A 85 16.22 9.60 -19.43
CA HIS A 85 16.68 10.64 -20.33
C HIS A 85 15.46 11.05 -21.16
N GLU A 86 14.93 12.25 -20.91
CA GLU A 86 14.19 12.95 -21.96
C GLU A 86 15.18 13.02 -23.11
N MET A 87 14.93 12.19 -24.12
CA MET A 87 15.64 12.25 -25.38
C MET A 87 15.26 13.59 -25.97
N ASP A 88 16.08 14.61 -25.70
CA ASP A 88 15.96 15.91 -26.33
C ASP A 88 16.21 15.68 -27.83
N GLU A 89 15.11 15.57 -28.56
CA GLU A 89 15.04 15.43 -30.01
C GLU A 89 15.49 16.74 -30.66
N ASP A 90 16.76 17.14 -30.54
CA ASP A 90 17.33 18.21 -31.38
C ASP A 90 18.87 18.33 -31.32
N SER A 91 19.59 17.21 -31.40
CA SER A 91 21.00 17.25 -31.82
C SER A 91 21.11 17.04 -33.32
N ALA A 92 20.55 17.98 -34.10
CA ALA A 92 20.92 18.17 -35.49
C ALA A 92 22.32 18.78 -35.54
N VAL A 93 23.35 17.93 -35.43
CA VAL A 93 24.72 18.37 -35.69
C VAL A 93 24.90 18.44 -37.20
N ASP A 94 24.86 19.65 -37.76
CA ASP A 94 25.31 19.92 -39.13
C ASP A 94 26.84 19.75 -39.18
N GLY A 95 27.27 18.52 -39.42
CA GLY A 95 28.66 18.15 -39.56
C GLY A 95 29.19 18.55 -40.94
N SER A 96 29.81 19.72 -41.04
CA SER A 96 30.78 20.00 -42.09
C SER A 96 32.19 19.79 -41.53
N ALA A 97 32.81 18.67 -41.90
CA ALA A 97 34.25 18.43 -41.88
C ALA A 97 34.62 17.34 -42.87
#